data_AF-A0A7J7JE31-F1
#
_entry.id   AF-A0A7J7JE31-F1
#
_cell.length_a   1.000
_cell.length_b   1.000
_cell.length_c   1.000
_cell.angle_alpha   90.00
_cell.angle_beta   90.00
_cell.angle_gamma   90.00
#
_symmetry.space_group_name_H-M   'P 1'
#
loop_
_entity.id
_entity.type
_entity.pdbx_description
1 polymer ?
#
loop_
_entity_poly.entity_id
_entity_poly.type
_entity_poly.pdbx_seq_one_letter_code
_entity_poly.pdbx_strand_id
1 'polypeptide(L)'
;MTREDNLKELTEREDNPHISPQHRQYLSMQGVGYGTPSQRRKQYDSWRADKASERVFQFRKDGMLRDPDSKEVVRKEDESGFTRKIRTSNFLLRLADDMIKESMAKGDFDNLPGKGQPLKSSSDHNPYVDSHTHKLNNVLINNGYAPQWMTLETEIRTTYQKLSSNLELSHAALCTGDSRKLWSLEVVKFRDAIKELNKKVDTLNMLAPSLAIQMVHYNAELAISKVTQRSTSSTERHDGNTDFTKTSNST
;
A
#
# COMPACT_ATOMS: atom_id res chain seq x y z
N MET A 1 -11.11 67.02 -3.60
CA MET A 1 -10.83 65.61 -3.92
C MET A 1 -9.67 65.16 -3.08
N THR A 2 -10.00 64.54 -1.96
CA THR A 2 -9.07 64.16 -0.88
C THR A 2 -8.64 62.71 -1.05
N ARG A 3 -7.46 62.35 -0.54
CA ARG A 3 -6.86 61.00 -0.61
C ARG A 3 -7.75 59.91 -0.02
N GLU A 4 -8.70 60.29 0.83
CA GLU A 4 -9.70 59.40 1.46
C GLU A 4 -10.86 59.03 0.53
N ASP A 5 -11.17 59.86 -0.47
CA ASP A 5 -12.24 59.57 -1.44
C ASP A 5 -11.81 58.46 -2.40
N ASN A 6 -10.52 58.41 -2.75
CA ASN A 6 -9.93 57.35 -3.59
C ASN A 6 -9.88 55.97 -2.89
N LEU A 7 -9.91 55.91 -1.55
CA LEU A 7 -9.90 54.63 -0.83
C LEU A 7 -11.30 54.01 -0.75
N LYS A 8 -12.36 54.81 -0.71
CA LYS A 8 -13.75 54.34 -0.75
C LYS A 8 -14.12 53.78 -2.13
N GLU A 9 -13.56 54.36 -3.19
CA GLU A 9 -13.77 53.94 -4.58
C GLU A 9 -13.09 52.59 -4.93
N LEU A 10 -12.17 52.10 -4.09
CA LEU A 10 -11.54 50.78 -4.24
C LEU A 10 -12.25 49.66 -3.46
N THR A 11 -13.09 50.01 -2.48
CA THR A 11 -13.88 49.04 -1.70
C THR A 11 -15.23 48.70 -2.33
N GLU A 12 -15.69 49.52 -3.27
CA GLU A 12 -16.96 49.32 -3.99
C GLU A 12 -16.68 48.91 -5.43
N ARG A 13 -16.24 47.66 -5.64
CA ARG A 13 -16.20 47.05 -6.97
C ARG A 13 -17.05 45.80 -6.99
N GLU A 14 -18.28 46.01 -7.44
CA GLU A 14 -19.17 45.10 -8.16
C GLU A 14 -19.20 43.64 -7.68
N ASP A 15 -20.22 43.32 -6.89
CA ASP A 15 -20.75 41.97 -6.77
C ASP A 15 -21.29 41.52 -8.13
N ASN A 16 -20.40 41.06 -9.00
CA ASN A 16 -20.74 40.61 -10.34
C ASN A 16 -21.42 39.22 -10.26
N PRO A 17 -22.72 39.09 -10.57
CA PRO A 17 -23.51 37.94 -10.13
C PRO A 17 -23.20 36.62 -10.85
N HIS A 18 -22.39 36.60 -11.91
CA HIS A 18 -22.07 35.35 -12.62
C HIS A 18 -20.61 35.27 -13.06
N ILE A 19 -19.75 34.91 -12.12
CA ILE A 19 -18.36 34.51 -12.38
C ILE A 19 -18.35 32.98 -12.51
N SER A 20 -17.95 32.47 -13.68
CA SER A 20 -17.85 31.03 -13.93
C SER A 20 -16.97 30.35 -12.86
N PRO A 21 -17.21 29.09 -12.47
CA PRO A 21 -16.45 28.42 -11.41
C PRO A 21 -14.93 28.45 -11.64
N GLN A 22 -14.50 28.50 -12.90
CA GLN A 22 -13.11 28.58 -13.33
C GLN A 22 -12.44 29.90 -12.92
N HIS A 23 -13.19 30.99 -12.78
CA HIS A 23 -12.70 32.30 -12.37
C HIS A 23 -12.77 32.54 -10.85
N ARG A 24 -13.30 31.60 -10.05
CA ARG A 24 -13.19 31.62 -8.57
C ARG A 24 -11.77 31.34 -8.07
N GLN A 25 -10.86 30.96 -8.96
CA GLN A 25 -9.51 30.50 -8.60
C GLN A 25 -8.53 31.62 -8.19
N TYR A 26 -8.84 32.91 -8.42
CA TYR A 26 -7.86 33.99 -8.23
C TYR A 26 -8.31 35.20 -7.37
N LEU A 27 -9.48 35.14 -6.70
CA LEU A 27 -10.06 36.33 -6.03
C LEU A 27 -10.27 36.21 -4.51
N SER A 28 -10.07 35.05 -3.88
CA SER A 28 -10.49 34.81 -2.48
C SER A 28 -9.49 35.22 -1.38
N MET A 29 -8.33 35.77 -1.74
CA MET A 29 -7.18 35.92 -0.82
C MET A 29 -6.73 37.37 -0.67
N GLN A 30 -7.67 38.30 -0.83
CA GLN A 30 -7.44 39.74 -0.77
C GLN A 30 -6.26 40.24 -1.63
N GLY A 31 -5.96 39.53 -2.73
CA GLY A 31 -4.86 39.87 -3.64
C GLY A 31 -3.45 39.60 -3.09
N VAL A 32 -3.31 38.87 -1.98
CA VAL A 32 -2.01 38.62 -1.33
C VAL A 32 -1.32 37.40 -1.92
N GLY A 33 -0.07 37.58 -2.36
CA GLY A 33 0.85 36.51 -2.77
C GLY A 33 0.97 36.28 -4.28
N TYR A 34 2.00 35.54 -4.67
CA TYR A 34 2.35 35.23 -6.07
C TYR A 34 2.64 33.74 -6.26
N GLY A 35 2.68 33.27 -7.51
CA GLY A 35 2.96 31.86 -7.83
C GLY A 35 1.70 30.99 -7.88
N THR A 36 1.91 29.67 -7.71
CA THR A 36 0.85 28.65 -7.85
C THR A 36 -0.22 28.77 -6.76
N PRO A 37 -1.45 28.25 -6.99
CA PRO A 37 -2.54 28.36 -6.02
C PRO A 37 -2.20 27.84 -4.62
N SER A 38 -1.43 26.75 -4.51
CA SER A 38 -1.01 26.21 -3.21
C SER A 38 0.02 27.08 -2.50
N GLN A 39 0.96 27.68 -3.24
CA GLN A 39 1.97 28.59 -2.68
C GLN A 39 1.31 29.86 -2.17
N ARG A 40 0.40 30.43 -2.95
CA ARG A 40 -0.39 31.59 -2.55
C ARG A 40 -1.19 31.29 -1.29
N ARG A 41 -1.79 30.10 -1.18
CA ARG A 41 -2.61 29.70 -0.01
C ARG A 41 -1.80 29.76 1.27
N LYS A 42 -0.60 29.18 1.26
CA LYS A 42 0.32 29.23 2.40
C LYS A 42 0.72 30.67 2.75
N GLN A 43 1.00 31.51 1.74
CA GLN A 43 1.35 32.92 1.95
C GLN A 43 0.20 33.72 2.56
N TYR A 44 -1.02 33.48 2.10
CA TYR A 44 -2.21 34.12 2.66
C TYR A 44 -2.52 33.65 4.08
N ASP A 45 -2.36 32.36 4.36
CA ASP A 45 -2.53 31.83 5.72
C ASP A 45 -1.52 32.47 6.69
N SER A 46 -0.27 32.67 6.24
CA SER A 46 0.75 33.43 6.99
C SER A 46 0.34 34.88 7.20
N TRP A 47 -0.02 35.59 6.11
CA TRP A 47 -0.43 36.98 6.17
C TRP A 47 -1.66 37.19 7.07
N ARG A 48 -2.61 36.25 7.04
CA ARG A 48 -3.81 36.26 7.88
C ARG A 48 -3.45 36.12 9.35
N ALA A 49 -2.50 35.25 9.68
CA ALA A 49 -2.00 35.09 11.04
C ALA A 49 -1.30 36.37 11.52
N ASP A 50 -0.46 36.99 10.69
CA ASP A 50 0.22 38.24 11.01
C ASP A 50 -0.76 39.41 11.21
N LYS A 51 -1.80 39.49 10.38
CA LYS A 51 -2.86 40.49 10.56
C LYS A 51 -3.71 40.23 11.79
N ALA A 52 -3.92 38.96 12.17
CA ALA A 52 -4.64 38.63 13.40
C ALA A 52 -3.81 39.01 14.64
N SER A 53 -2.51 38.71 14.65
CA SER A 53 -1.62 39.09 15.76
C SER A 53 -1.52 40.60 15.91
N GLU A 54 -1.40 41.34 14.80
CA GLU A 54 -1.40 42.81 14.80
C GLU A 54 -2.71 43.38 15.35
N ARG A 55 -3.87 42.82 14.95
CA ARG A 55 -5.18 43.27 15.47
C ARG A 55 -5.32 43.04 16.97
N VAL A 56 -4.89 41.88 17.46
CA VAL A 56 -4.90 41.57 18.90
C VAL A 56 -3.96 42.51 19.65
N PHE A 57 -2.79 42.81 19.08
CA PHE A 57 -1.84 43.75 19.65
C PHE A 57 -2.40 45.17 19.71
N GLN A 58 -3.00 45.67 18.63
CA GLN A 58 -3.62 46.99 18.59
C GLN A 58 -4.81 47.08 19.55
N PHE A 59 -5.69 46.07 19.60
CA PHE A 59 -6.80 46.02 20.55
C PHE A 59 -6.30 46.06 22.01
N ARG A 60 -5.24 45.30 22.31
CA ARG A 60 -4.60 45.31 23.63
C ARG A 60 -3.99 46.67 23.94
N LYS A 61 -3.31 47.30 22.98
CA LYS A 61 -2.73 48.63 23.10
C LYS A 61 -3.81 49.70 23.35
N ASP A 62 -4.93 49.63 22.65
CA ASP A 62 -6.07 50.53 22.81
C ASP A 62 -6.82 50.32 24.13
N GLY A 63 -6.82 49.08 24.66
CA GLY A 63 -7.23 48.79 26.03
C GLY A 63 -6.28 49.40 27.06
N MET A 64 -4.96 49.25 26.85
CA MET A 64 -3.91 49.82 27.71
C MET A 64 -3.87 51.35 27.71
N LEU A 65 -4.30 52.00 26.62
CA LEU A 65 -4.40 53.46 26.55
C LEU A 65 -5.62 54.00 27.31
N ARG A 66 -6.67 53.18 27.47
CA ARG A 66 -7.91 53.56 28.16
C ARG A 66 -7.77 53.55 29.69
N ASP A 67 -7.03 52.59 30.25
CA ASP A 67 -6.85 52.45 31.70
C ASP A 67 -5.37 52.50 32.11
N PRO A 68 -4.82 53.67 32.49
CA PRO A 68 -3.41 53.84 32.80
C PRO A 68 -2.93 53.12 34.08
N ASP A 69 -3.83 52.82 35.02
CA ASP A 69 -3.52 52.13 36.29
C ASP A 69 -3.32 50.61 36.13
N SER A 70 -3.78 50.02 35.02
CA SER A 70 -3.62 48.59 34.73
C SER A 70 -2.21 48.19 34.26
N LYS A 71 -1.34 49.17 33.99
CA LYS A 71 0.01 48.99 33.42
C LYS A 71 0.98 48.20 34.29
N GLU A 72 0.76 48.12 35.60
CA GLU A 72 1.74 47.55 36.53
C GLU A 72 1.47 46.08 36.90
N VAL A 73 0.21 45.64 36.86
CA VAL A 73 -0.20 44.29 37.28
C VAL A 73 0.01 43.26 36.17
N VAL A 74 -0.30 43.61 34.91
CA VAL A 74 -0.28 42.66 33.78
C VAL A 74 1.15 42.32 33.30
N ARG A 75 2.13 43.20 33.56
CA ARG A 75 3.54 42.97 33.15
C ARG A 75 4.23 41.80 33.86
N LYS A 76 3.80 41.42 35.06
CA LYS A 76 4.48 40.39 35.87
C LYS A 76 3.90 38.98 35.67
N GLU A 77 2.62 38.87 35.32
CA GLU A 77 1.93 37.58 35.37
C GLU A 77 2.03 36.78 34.05
N ASP A 78 1.88 37.43 32.90
CA ASP A 78 1.81 36.73 31.60
C ASP A 78 3.19 36.46 30.96
N GLU A 79 4.12 37.42 31.05
CA GLU A 79 5.48 37.24 30.52
C GLU A 79 6.31 36.25 31.35
N SER A 80 6.10 36.22 32.67
CA SER A 80 6.82 35.31 33.56
C SER A 80 6.41 33.84 33.35
N GLY A 81 5.16 33.57 32.97
CA GLY A 81 4.67 32.20 32.71
C GLY A 81 5.23 31.60 31.42
N PHE A 82 5.25 32.38 30.33
CA PHE A 82 5.78 31.95 29.03
C PHE A 82 7.31 31.80 29.04
N THR A 83 8.03 32.76 29.64
CA THR A 83 9.50 32.70 29.78
C THR A 83 9.95 31.54 30.68
N ARG A 84 9.22 31.24 31.77
CA ARG A 84 9.45 30.04 32.59
C ARG A 84 9.25 28.77 31.78
N LYS A 85 8.17 28.65 30.99
CA LYS A 85 7.91 27.48 30.13
C LYS A 85 8.99 27.26 29.07
N ILE A 86 9.46 28.32 28.42
CA ILE A 86 10.58 28.24 27.45
C ILE A 86 11.87 27.82 28.15
N ARG A 87 12.18 28.41 29.31
CA ARG A 87 13.39 28.07 30.09
C ARG A 87 13.36 26.62 30.56
N THR A 88 12.21 26.11 31.01
CA THR A 88 12.04 24.70 31.39
C THR A 88 12.16 23.77 30.19
N SER A 89 11.62 24.13 29.02
CA SER A 89 11.76 23.34 27.79
C SER A 89 13.22 23.24 27.35
N ASN A 90 13.95 24.37 27.36
CA ASN A 90 15.36 24.41 26.98
C ASN A 90 16.26 23.65 27.97
N PHE A 91 15.90 23.67 29.26
CA PHE A 91 16.58 22.87 30.28
C PHE A 91 16.36 21.36 30.05
N LEU A 92 15.13 20.95 29.75
CA LEU A 92 14.82 19.54 29.44
C LEU A 92 15.55 19.06 28.17
N LEU A 93 15.62 19.88 27.13
CA LEU A 93 16.38 19.58 25.92
C LEU A 93 17.87 19.39 26.22
N ARG A 94 18.48 20.29 27.00
CA ARG A 94 19.90 20.17 27.39
C ARG A 94 20.15 18.93 28.25
N LEU A 95 19.26 18.64 29.19
CA LEU A 95 19.36 17.44 30.01
C LEU A 95 19.27 16.17 29.15
N ALA A 96 18.34 16.14 28.19
CA ALA A 96 18.22 15.03 27.25
C ALA A 96 19.48 14.88 26.39
N ASP A 97 20.06 15.98 25.89
CA ASP A 97 21.31 15.95 25.14
C ASP A 97 22.49 15.42 25.97
N ASP A 98 22.59 15.84 27.23
CA ASP A 98 23.64 15.37 28.13
C ASP A 98 23.47 13.87 28.44
N MET A 99 22.22 13.40 28.63
CA MET A 99 21.91 11.97 28.77
C MET A 99 22.24 11.17 27.50
N ILE A 100 21.92 11.70 26.32
CA ILE A 100 22.24 11.04 25.04
C ILE A 100 23.75 10.91 24.87
N LYS A 101 24.52 11.97 25.17
CA LYS A 101 25.99 11.93 25.10
C LYS A 101 26.59 10.95 26.10
N GLU A 102 26.06 10.89 27.32
CA GLU A 102 26.49 9.93 28.33
C GLU A 102 26.22 8.49 27.87
N SER A 103 25.04 8.20 27.32
CA SER A 103 24.71 6.88 26.75
C SER A 103 25.52 6.54 25.50
N MET A 104 25.88 7.52 24.67
CA MET A 104 26.83 7.32 23.56
C MET A 104 28.23 6.95 24.08
N ALA A 105 28.72 7.64 25.11
CA ALA A 105 30.02 7.36 25.71
C ALA A 105 30.07 5.98 26.40
N LYS A 106 28.94 5.54 26.97
CA LYS A 106 28.76 4.19 27.56
C LYS A 106 28.65 3.08 26.51
N GLY A 107 28.38 3.41 25.25
CA GLY A 107 28.15 2.43 24.19
C GLY A 107 26.76 1.78 24.25
N ASP A 108 25.79 2.38 24.94
CA ASP A 108 24.42 1.84 25.06
C ASP A 108 23.74 1.66 23.68
N PHE A 109 24.21 2.40 22.67
CA PHE A 109 23.71 2.35 21.29
C PHE A 109 24.44 1.33 20.40
N ASP A 110 25.48 0.63 20.91
CA ASP A 110 26.33 -0.21 20.07
C ASP A 110 25.69 -1.55 19.67
N ASN A 111 24.75 -2.06 20.46
CA ASN A 111 24.03 -3.31 20.22
C ASN A 111 22.52 -3.09 19.96
N LEU A 112 22.18 -2.00 19.27
CA LEU A 112 20.80 -1.77 18.87
C LEU A 112 20.40 -2.70 17.71
N PRO A 113 19.17 -3.25 17.73
CA PRO A 113 18.66 -4.02 16.61
C PRO A 113 18.61 -3.14 15.35
N GLY A 114 19.34 -3.55 14.31
CA GLY A 114 19.40 -2.83 13.04
C GLY A 114 20.50 -1.76 12.93
N LYS A 115 21.44 -1.67 13.88
CA LYS A 115 22.62 -0.80 13.74
C LYS A 115 23.43 -1.17 12.48
N GLY A 116 23.73 -0.19 11.64
CA GLY A 116 24.51 -0.38 10.40
C GLY A 116 23.73 -0.99 9.23
N GLN A 117 22.47 -1.41 9.45
CA GLN A 117 21.58 -1.79 8.35
C GLN A 117 20.95 -0.52 7.76
N PRO A 118 20.65 -0.51 6.44
CA PRO A 118 19.87 0.57 5.86
C PRO A 118 18.55 0.68 6.62
N LEU A 119 18.10 1.92 6.90
CA LEU A 119 16.78 2.15 7.47
C LEU A 119 15.76 1.38 6.64
N LYS A 120 14.85 0.67 7.31
CA LYS A 120 13.70 0.05 6.64
C LYS A 120 13.04 1.16 5.83
N SER A 121 13.10 1.02 4.51
CA SER A 121 12.68 2.07 3.61
C SER A 121 11.24 2.42 3.95
N SER A 122 10.95 3.71 4.03
CA SER A 122 9.58 4.22 4.23
C SER A 122 8.62 3.77 3.12
N SER A 123 9.13 3.04 2.12
CA SER A 123 8.41 2.31 1.08
C SER A 123 7.40 1.28 1.60
N ASP A 124 7.53 0.80 2.85
CA ASP A 124 6.50 -0.06 3.43
C ASP A 124 5.16 0.68 3.54
N HIS A 125 5.19 2.01 3.68
CA HIS A 125 3.98 2.84 3.66
C HIS A 125 3.70 3.30 2.23
N ASN A 126 2.82 2.56 1.55
CA ASN A 126 2.27 3.00 0.27
C ASN A 126 1.54 4.35 0.49
N PRO A 127 2.00 5.46 -0.11
CA PRO A 127 1.42 6.79 0.11
C PRO A 127 -0.03 6.92 -0.40
N TYR A 128 -0.49 5.96 -1.21
CA TYR A 128 -1.87 5.87 -1.69
C TYR A 128 -2.79 5.08 -0.75
N VAL A 129 -2.27 4.49 0.33
CA VAL A 129 -3.02 3.71 1.31
C VAL A 129 -3.12 4.49 2.61
N ASP A 130 -4.32 4.56 3.20
CA ASP A 130 -4.48 5.26 4.47
C ASP A 130 -3.72 4.55 5.62
N SER A 131 -3.44 5.30 6.69
CA SER A 131 -2.70 4.78 7.85
C SER A 131 -3.40 3.61 8.56
N HIS A 132 -4.73 3.62 8.63
CA HIS A 132 -5.54 2.57 9.23
C HIS A 132 -5.50 1.27 8.40
N THR A 133 -5.71 1.33 7.09
CA THR A 133 -5.61 0.18 6.18
C THR A 133 -4.21 -0.41 6.19
N HIS A 134 -3.18 0.43 6.17
CA HIS A 134 -1.79 -0.04 6.27
C HIS A 134 -1.54 -0.83 7.56
N LYS A 135 -1.98 -0.29 8.70
CA LYS A 135 -1.86 -0.97 10.00
C LYS A 135 -2.64 -2.28 10.03
N LEU A 136 -3.86 -2.31 9.50
CA LEU A 136 -4.67 -3.52 9.41
C LEU A 136 -3.96 -4.60 8.58
N ASN A 137 -3.46 -4.24 7.40
CA ASN A 137 -2.70 -5.16 6.55
C ASN A 137 -1.44 -5.68 7.26
N ASN A 138 -0.71 -4.81 7.98
CA ASN A 138 0.46 -5.25 8.76
C ASN A 138 0.08 -6.25 9.85
N VAL A 139 -1.04 -6.01 10.57
CA VAL A 139 -1.53 -6.95 11.58
C VAL A 139 -1.91 -8.29 10.94
N LEU A 140 -2.59 -8.28 9.80
CA LEU A 140 -2.95 -9.51 9.08
C LEU A 140 -1.71 -10.29 8.64
N ILE A 141 -0.73 -9.61 8.04
CA ILE A 141 0.54 -10.21 7.60
C ILE A 141 1.30 -10.80 8.80
N ASN A 142 1.38 -10.07 9.92
CA ASN A 142 2.07 -10.53 11.13
C ASN A 142 1.41 -11.77 11.75
N ASN A 143 0.09 -11.93 11.59
CA ASN A 143 -0.63 -13.13 12.02
C ASN A 143 -0.58 -14.27 10.97
N GLY A 144 0.10 -14.08 9.84
CA GLY A 144 0.17 -15.06 8.76
C GLY A 144 -1.13 -15.22 7.98
N TYR A 145 -2.01 -14.21 7.97
CA TYR A 145 -3.26 -14.27 7.23
C TYR A 145 -3.01 -14.04 5.74
N ALA A 146 -3.44 -14.99 4.90
CA ALA A 146 -3.39 -14.88 3.46
C ALA A 146 -4.72 -14.39 2.88
N PRO A 147 -4.71 -13.50 1.86
CA PRO A 147 -5.91 -13.14 1.12
C PRO A 147 -6.61 -14.36 0.53
N GLN A 148 -7.94 -14.33 0.47
CA GLN A 148 -8.76 -15.45 0.02
C GLN A 148 -8.35 -15.99 -1.36
N TRP A 149 -8.06 -15.10 -2.32
CA TRP A 149 -7.65 -15.50 -3.67
C TRP A 149 -6.34 -16.30 -3.68
N MET A 150 -5.41 -16.03 -2.76
CA MET A 150 -4.13 -16.74 -2.66
C MET A 150 -4.36 -18.16 -2.14
N THR A 151 -5.22 -18.31 -1.14
CA THR A 151 -5.61 -19.64 -0.63
C THR A 151 -6.29 -20.45 -1.74
N LEU A 152 -7.23 -19.84 -2.47
CA LEU A 152 -7.92 -20.48 -3.60
C LEU A 152 -6.95 -20.89 -4.72
N GLU A 153 -5.97 -20.04 -5.05
CA GLU A 153 -4.95 -20.35 -6.06
C GLU A 153 -4.16 -21.61 -5.69
N THR A 154 -3.70 -21.68 -4.44
CA THR A 154 -2.95 -22.84 -3.95
C THR A 154 -3.83 -24.10 -3.92
N GLU A 155 -5.10 -23.97 -3.54
CA GLU A 155 -6.07 -25.07 -3.58
C GLU A 155 -6.27 -25.57 -5.03
N ILE A 156 -6.47 -24.68 -6.00
CA ILE A 156 -6.65 -25.05 -7.41
C ILE A 156 -5.42 -25.78 -7.94
N ARG A 157 -4.21 -25.27 -7.68
CA ARG A 157 -2.97 -25.91 -8.13
C ARG A 157 -2.77 -27.29 -7.51
N THR A 158 -2.96 -27.42 -6.20
CA THR A 158 -2.77 -28.69 -5.48
C THR A 158 -3.81 -29.72 -5.87
N THR A 159 -5.07 -29.31 -6.06
CA THR A 159 -6.15 -30.21 -6.53
C THR A 159 -5.89 -30.67 -7.96
N TYR A 160 -5.48 -29.77 -8.87
CA TYR A 160 -5.10 -30.17 -10.23
C TYR A 160 -3.94 -31.17 -10.24
N GLN A 161 -2.90 -30.93 -9.44
CA GLN A 161 -1.76 -31.85 -9.34
C GLN A 161 -2.20 -33.24 -8.88
N LYS A 162 -3.06 -33.33 -7.86
CA LYS A 162 -3.62 -34.61 -7.38
C LYS A 162 -4.46 -35.31 -8.45
N LEU A 163 -5.29 -34.55 -9.18
CA LEU A 163 -6.10 -35.12 -10.27
C LEU A 163 -5.21 -35.65 -11.40
N SER A 164 -4.17 -34.90 -11.77
CA SER A 164 -3.21 -35.30 -12.79
C SER A 164 -2.42 -36.55 -12.38
N SER A 165 -1.93 -36.61 -11.13
CA SER A 165 -1.21 -37.78 -10.63
C SER A 165 -2.11 -39.02 -10.57
N ASN A 166 -3.37 -38.87 -10.16
CA ASN A 166 -4.32 -39.98 -10.14
C ASN A 166 -4.63 -40.49 -11.54
N LEU A 167 -4.77 -39.58 -12.52
CA LEU A 167 -4.98 -39.93 -13.91
C LEU A 167 -3.80 -40.71 -14.49
N GLU A 168 -2.56 -40.27 -14.21
CA GLU A 168 -1.34 -40.95 -14.62
C GLU A 168 -1.20 -42.35 -13.99
N LEU A 169 -1.48 -42.47 -12.69
CA LEU A 169 -1.44 -43.76 -11.99
C LEU A 169 -2.50 -44.74 -12.51
N SER A 170 -3.73 -44.26 -12.73
CA SER A 170 -4.81 -45.05 -13.31
C SER A 170 -4.45 -45.51 -14.72
N HIS A 171 -3.84 -44.63 -15.51
CA HIS A 171 -3.39 -45.00 -16.85
C HIS A 171 -2.26 -46.04 -16.82
N ALA A 172 -1.28 -45.90 -15.93
CA ALA A 172 -0.19 -46.86 -15.79
C ALA A 172 -0.69 -48.26 -15.41
N ALA A 173 -1.71 -48.35 -14.54
CA ALA A 173 -2.33 -49.62 -14.16
C ALA A 173 -3.00 -50.35 -15.33
N LEU A 174 -3.46 -49.63 -16.36
CA LEU A 174 -4.00 -50.23 -17.59
C LEU A 174 -2.93 -50.87 -18.46
N CYS A 175 -1.70 -50.35 -18.46
CA CYS A 175 -0.62 -50.95 -19.21
C CYS A 175 -0.27 -52.36 -18.69
N THR A 176 -0.60 -52.65 -17.43
CA THR A 176 -0.38 -53.96 -16.78
C THR A 176 -1.57 -54.92 -16.84
N GLY A 177 -2.77 -54.50 -17.31
CA GLY A 177 -3.92 -55.39 -17.41
C GLY A 177 -5.11 -54.86 -18.23
N ASP A 178 -5.95 -55.76 -18.74
CA ASP A 178 -7.08 -55.47 -19.65
C ASP A 178 -8.29 -54.80 -18.96
N SER A 179 -8.11 -53.58 -18.46
CA SER A 179 -9.15 -52.83 -17.71
C SER A 179 -9.67 -51.58 -18.43
N ARG A 180 -9.86 -51.63 -19.75
CA ARG A 180 -10.35 -50.49 -20.57
C ARG A 180 -11.64 -49.85 -20.03
N LYS A 181 -12.53 -50.62 -19.41
CA LYS A 181 -13.76 -50.11 -18.78
C LYS A 181 -13.47 -49.22 -17.58
N LEU A 182 -12.52 -49.60 -16.73
CA LEU A 182 -12.11 -48.79 -15.57
C LEU A 182 -11.51 -47.46 -15.99
N TRP A 183 -10.72 -47.46 -17.07
CA TRP A 183 -10.20 -46.22 -17.67
C TRP A 183 -11.30 -45.28 -18.12
N SER A 184 -12.27 -45.80 -18.86
CA SER A 184 -13.36 -44.98 -19.39
C SER A 184 -14.15 -44.30 -18.26
N LEU A 185 -14.34 -45.00 -17.14
CA LEU A 185 -14.98 -44.46 -15.95
C LEU A 185 -14.12 -43.37 -15.30
N GLU A 186 -12.81 -43.61 -15.17
CA GLU A 186 -11.90 -42.64 -14.56
C GLU A 186 -11.77 -41.36 -15.38
N VAL A 187 -11.76 -41.48 -16.71
CA VAL A 187 -11.79 -40.34 -17.63
C VAL A 187 -13.06 -39.50 -17.45
N VAL A 188 -14.22 -40.13 -17.25
CA VAL A 188 -15.48 -39.40 -16.98
C VAL A 188 -15.39 -38.66 -15.65
N LYS A 189 -14.93 -39.33 -14.58
CA LYS A 189 -14.74 -38.69 -13.27
C LYS A 189 -13.77 -37.52 -13.34
N PHE A 190 -12.65 -37.67 -14.04
CA PHE A 190 -11.67 -36.62 -14.23
C PHE A 190 -12.25 -35.42 -14.97
N ARG A 191 -13.05 -35.64 -16.02
CA ARG A 191 -13.75 -34.55 -16.74
C ARG A 191 -14.67 -33.77 -15.82
N ASP A 192 -15.45 -34.45 -14.99
CA ASP A 192 -16.36 -33.78 -14.06
C ASP A 192 -15.61 -33.04 -12.95
N ALA A 193 -14.52 -33.61 -12.43
CA ALA A 193 -13.65 -32.92 -11.48
C ALA A 193 -13.00 -31.67 -12.07
N ILE A 194 -12.58 -31.69 -13.35
CA ILE A 194 -12.05 -30.51 -14.03
C ILE A 194 -13.13 -29.44 -14.22
N LYS A 195 -14.39 -29.80 -14.50
CA LYS A 195 -15.49 -28.82 -14.54
C LYS A 195 -15.68 -28.13 -13.19
N GLU A 196 -15.67 -28.88 -12.10
CA GLU A 196 -15.74 -28.30 -10.75
C GLU A 196 -14.54 -27.42 -10.42
N LEU A 197 -13.34 -27.85 -10.84
CA LEU A 197 -12.12 -27.06 -10.68
C LEU A 197 -12.20 -25.74 -11.47
N ASN A 198 -12.71 -25.76 -12.70
CA ASN A 198 -12.86 -24.56 -13.52
C ASN A 198 -13.86 -23.56 -12.90
N LYS A 199 -14.91 -24.04 -12.20
CA LYS A 199 -15.76 -23.13 -11.40
C LYS A 199 -14.98 -22.41 -10.30
N LYS A 200 -14.01 -23.07 -9.66
CA LYS A 200 -13.11 -22.41 -8.69
C LYS A 200 -12.13 -21.44 -9.37
N VAL A 201 -11.70 -21.75 -10.59
CA VAL A 201 -10.91 -20.82 -11.40
C VAL A 201 -11.72 -19.56 -11.71
N ASP A 202 -13.02 -19.69 -12.04
CA ASP A 202 -13.90 -18.55 -12.23
C ASP A 202 -14.03 -17.70 -10.97
N THR A 203 -14.25 -18.32 -9.80
CA THR A 203 -14.33 -17.56 -8.54
C THR A 203 -13.01 -16.84 -8.21
N LEU A 204 -11.86 -17.48 -8.46
CA LEU A 204 -10.55 -16.83 -8.34
C LEU A 204 -10.44 -15.64 -9.29
N ASN A 205 -10.81 -15.80 -10.56
CA ASN A 205 -10.71 -14.75 -11.56
C ASN A 205 -11.58 -13.53 -11.23
N MET A 206 -12.71 -13.75 -10.56
CA MET A 206 -13.59 -12.70 -10.06
C MET A 206 -13.04 -11.98 -8.82
N LEU A 207 -12.26 -12.66 -7.98
CA LEU A 207 -11.69 -12.12 -6.74
C LEU A 207 -10.28 -11.53 -6.91
N ALA A 208 -9.60 -11.84 -8.02
CA ALA A 208 -8.23 -11.44 -8.25
C ALA A 208 -8.09 -9.91 -8.36
N PRO A 209 -7.15 -9.28 -7.62
CA PRO A 209 -6.97 -7.83 -7.65
C PRO A 209 -6.29 -7.33 -8.93
N SER A 210 -5.68 -8.22 -9.72
CA SER A 210 -5.06 -7.87 -11.01
C SER A 210 -5.21 -9.00 -12.03
N LEU A 211 -5.21 -8.64 -13.32
CA LEU A 211 -5.29 -9.58 -14.43
C LEU A 211 -4.10 -10.55 -14.48
N ALA A 212 -2.95 -10.16 -13.93
CA ALA A 212 -1.75 -11.00 -13.90
C ALA A 212 -1.91 -12.23 -12.97
N ILE A 213 -2.84 -12.18 -12.02
CA ILE A 213 -3.12 -13.26 -11.06
C ILE A 213 -4.21 -14.21 -11.61
N GLN A 214 -4.96 -13.78 -12.63
CA GLN A 214 -6.02 -14.59 -13.21
C GLN A 214 -5.45 -15.83 -13.91
N MET A 215 -6.26 -16.89 -13.94
CA MET A 215 -5.90 -18.19 -14.48
C MET A 215 -6.83 -18.58 -15.63
N VAL A 216 -6.28 -19.32 -16.61
CA VAL A 216 -7.06 -19.93 -17.69
C VAL A 216 -7.65 -21.26 -17.20
N HIS A 217 -8.82 -21.61 -17.74
CA HIS A 217 -9.44 -22.91 -17.49
C HIS A 217 -8.55 -24.07 -17.90
N TYR A 218 -8.64 -25.14 -17.13
CA TYR A 218 -8.00 -26.40 -17.44
C TYR A 218 -8.79 -27.15 -18.51
N ASN A 219 -8.10 -27.66 -19.52
CA ASN A 219 -8.69 -28.48 -20.56
C ASN A 219 -8.44 -29.97 -20.24
N ALA A 220 -9.52 -30.69 -19.94
CA ALA A 220 -9.46 -32.11 -19.61
C ALA A 220 -8.95 -32.97 -20.78
N GLU A 221 -9.38 -32.69 -22.02
CA GLU A 221 -9.03 -33.50 -23.19
C GLU A 221 -7.53 -33.42 -23.49
N LEU A 222 -6.95 -32.22 -23.37
CA LEU A 222 -5.51 -32.02 -23.55
C LEU A 222 -4.69 -32.75 -22.48
N ALA A 223 -5.19 -32.85 -21.25
CA ALA A 223 -4.52 -33.60 -20.19
C ALA A 223 -4.57 -35.10 -20.47
N ILE A 224 -5.75 -35.63 -20.84
CA ILE A 224 -5.94 -37.04 -21.18
C ILE A 224 -5.05 -37.43 -22.38
N SER A 225 -5.06 -36.63 -23.45
CA SER A 225 -4.27 -36.92 -24.65
C SER A 225 -2.78 -36.96 -24.36
N LYS A 226 -2.28 -36.06 -23.48
CA LYS A 226 -0.88 -36.05 -23.05
C LYS A 226 -0.49 -37.34 -22.31
N VAL A 227 -1.34 -37.81 -21.41
CA VAL A 227 -1.08 -39.05 -20.66
C VAL A 227 -1.04 -40.25 -21.60
N THR A 228 -2.00 -40.36 -22.52
CA THR A 228 -2.06 -41.46 -23.51
C THR A 228 -0.89 -41.41 -24.50
N GLN A 229 -0.47 -40.23 -24.96
CA GLN A 229 0.70 -40.11 -25.84
C GLN A 229 1.99 -40.52 -25.11
N ARG A 230 2.15 -40.11 -23.85
CA ARG A 230 3.33 -40.42 -23.05
C ARG A 230 3.52 -41.92 -22.86
N SER A 231 2.44 -42.68 -22.66
CA SER A 231 2.53 -44.15 -22.60
C SER A 231 2.94 -44.76 -23.94
N THR A 232 2.35 -44.32 -25.07
CA THR A 232 2.71 -44.86 -26.40
C THR A 232 4.19 -44.65 -26.72
N SER A 233 4.72 -43.46 -26.45
CA SER A 233 6.14 -43.14 -26.66
C SER A 233 7.09 -43.90 -25.73
N SER A 234 6.60 -44.42 -24.60
CA SER A 234 7.40 -45.20 -23.66
C SER A 234 7.53 -46.66 -24.11
N THR A 235 6.48 -47.22 -24.72
CA THR A 235 6.49 -48.57 -25.31
C THR A 235 7.47 -48.66 -26.48
N GLU A 236 7.45 -47.69 -27.41
CA GLU A 236 8.34 -47.68 -28.59
C GLU A 236 9.83 -47.65 -28.25
N ARG A 237 10.22 -47.06 -27.11
CA ARG A 237 11.62 -47.03 -26.64
C ARG A 237 12.10 -48.36 -26.07
N HIS A 238 11.19 -49.23 -25.64
CA HIS A 238 11.56 -50.53 -25.08
C HIS A 238 11.83 -51.56 -26.17
N ASP A 239 11.03 -51.56 -27.24
CA ASP A 239 11.16 -52.49 -28.37
C ASP A 239 12.40 -52.20 -29.25
N GLY A 240 12.87 -50.94 -29.31
CA GLY A 240 14.06 -50.55 -30.09
C GLY A 240 15.41 -50.99 -29.50
N ASN A 241 15.45 -51.53 -28.28
CA ASN A 241 16.70 -51.93 -27.60
C ASN A 241 16.92 -53.46 -27.58
N THR A 242 15.95 -54.25 -28.03
CA THR A 242 16.04 -55.73 -28.04
C THR A 242 16.68 -56.32 -29.30
N ASP A 243 16.89 -55.52 -30.37
CA ASP A 243 17.38 -56.01 -31.67
C ASP A 243 18.91 -55.97 -31.85
N PHE A 244 19.69 -55.40 -30.92
CA PHE A 244 21.15 -55.28 -31.06
C PHE A 244 21.98 -56.40 -30.39
N THR A 245 21.37 -57.36 -29.68
CA THR A 245 22.11 -58.37 -28.90
C THR A 245 22.14 -59.78 -29.50
N LYS A 246 21.59 -60.00 -30.70
CA LYS A 246 21.48 -61.35 -31.30
C LYS A 246 22.47 -61.70 -32.42
N THR A 247 23.40 -60.82 -32.79
CA THR A 247 24.38 -61.10 -33.87
C THR A 247 25.83 -61.03 -33.40
N SER A 248 26.21 -61.88 -32.46
CA SER A 248 27.62 -62.24 -32.25
C SER A 248 27.67 -63.50 -31.39
N ASN A 249 27.83 -64.66 -32.04
CA ASN A 249 28.50 -65.88 -31.55
C ASN A 249 28.03 -67.08 -32.39
N SER A 250 28.55 -67.18 -33.60
CA SER A 250 28.55 -68.44 -34.35
C SER A 250 29.71 -68.40 -35.34
N THR A 251 30.93 -68.69 -34.86
CA THR A 251 32.04 -69.35 -35.57
C THR A 251 33.05 -69.80 -34.52
#